data_AF-A0A952XHE2-F1
#
_entry.id   AF-A0A952XHE2-F1
#
_cell.length_a   1.000
_cell.length_b   1.000
_cell.length_c   1.000
_cell.angle_alpha   90.00
_cell.angle_beta   90.00
_cell.angle_gamma   90.00
#
_symmetry.space_group_name_H-M   'P 1'
#
loop_
_entity.id
_entity.type
_entity.pdbx_description
1 polymer ?
#
loop_
_entity_poly.entity_id
_entity_poly.type
_entity_poly.pdbx_seq_one_letter_code
_entity_poly.pdbx_strand_id
1 'polypeptide(L)' 'MSELPNIMKLRERAEREIALAKATGAKAHASPDYKTVFVQRRDGTRETIRLAPRQH' A
#
# COMPACT_ATOMS: atom_id res chain seq x y z
N MET A 1 16.15 18.60 10.25
CA MET A 1 15.41 17.77 11.22
C MET A 1 14.78 16.61 10.46
N SER A 2 14.96 15.42 10.99
CA SER A 2 14.97 14.14 10.27
C SER A 2 13.60 13.69 9.75
N GLU A 3 13.53 13.33 8.47
CA GLU A 3 12.36 12.79 7.72
C GLU A 3 11.91 11.38 8.15
N LEU A 4 12.01 11.06 9.43
CA LEU A 4 11.63 9.75 9.99
C LEU A 4 10.14 9.55 10.38
N PRO A 5 9.20 10.53 10.38
CA PRO A 5 7.79 10.25 10.69
C PRO A 5 6.99 9.64 9.51
N ASN A 6 7.61 9.47 8.34
CA ASN A 6 6.88 9.07 7.13
C ASN A 6 6.57 7.58 7.07
N ILE A 7 7.47 6.72 7.57
CA ILE A 7 7.34 5.25 7.44
C ILE A 7 6.15 4.71 8.26
N MET A 8 5.95 5.21 9.49
CA MET A 8 4.80 4.77 10.30
C MET A 8 3.46 5.15 9.66
N LYS A 9 3.36 6.36 9.09
CA LYS A 9 2.16 6.82 8.36
C LYS A 9 1.94 6.04 7.06
N LEU A 10 3.02 5.73 6.35
CA LEU A 10 2.97 4.90 5.13
C LEU A 10 2.54 3.47 5.46
N ARG A 11 3.05 2.91 6.56
CA ARG A 11 2.65 1.60 7.05
C ARG A 11 1.17 1.56 7.40
N GLU A 12 0.67 2.51 8.19
CA GLU A 12 -0.75 2.56 8.55
C GLU A 12 -1.66 2.66 7.31
N ARG A 13 -1.29 3.50 6.34
CA ARG A 13 -1.99 3.58 5.05
C ARG A 13 -1.93 2.27 4.28
N ALA A 14 -0.77 1.63 4.22
CA ALA A 14 -0.60 0.36 3.52
C ALA A 14 -1.44 -0.75 4.15
N GLU A 15 -1.46 -0.85 5.47
CA GLU A 15 -2.28 -1.83 6.20
C GLU A 15 -3.78 -1.58 5.95
N ARG A 16 -4.21 -0.32 5.91
CA ARG A 16 -5.60 0.04 5.57
C ARG A 16 -5.99 -0.37 4.15
N GLU A 17 -5.15 -0.08 3.16
CA GLU A 17 -5.41 -0.48 1.77
C GLU A 17 -5.44 -2.00 1.61
N ILE A 18 -4.53 -2.70 2.29
CA ILE A 18 -4.52 -4.17 2.30
C ILE A 18 -5.80 -4.72 2.91
N ALA A 19 -6.27 -4.14 4.03
CA ALA A 19 -7.50 -4.58 4.68
C ALA A 19 -8.72 -4.38 3.77
N LEU A 20 -8.81 -3.22 3.10
CA LEU A 20 -9.87 -2.94 2.12
C LEU A 20 -9.84 -3.91 0.95
N ALA A 21 -8.67 -4.17 0.38
CA ALA A 21 -8.52 -5.13 -0.72
C ALA A 21 -8.84 -6.57 -0.27
N LYS A 22 -8.45 -6.98 0.94
CA LYS A 22 -8.83 -8.29 1.48
C LYS A 22 -10.33 -8.40 1.72
N ALA A 23 -10.99 -7.32 2.16
CA ALA A 23 -12.44 -7.29 2.34
C ALA A 23 -13.20 -7.47 1.02
N THR A 24 -12.64 -7.06 -0.12
CA THR A 24 -13.21 -7.32 -1.45
C THR A 24 -12.83 -8.68 -2.03
N GLY A 25 -12.11 -9.51 -1.27
CA GLY A 25 -11.65 -10.84 -1.71
C GLY A 25 -10.40 -10.82 -2.58
N ALA A 26 -9.69 -9.68 -2.65
CA ALA A 26 -8.42 -9.56 -3.35
C ALA A 26 -7.23 -9.93 -2.43
N LYS A 27 -6.15 -10.41 -3.04
CA LYS A 27 -4.87 -10.63 -2.34
C LYS A 27 -4.07 -9.34 -2.38
N ALA A 28 -3.79 -8.75 -1.22
CA ALA A 28 -3.01 -7.52 -1.14
C ALA A 28 -1.80 -7.65 -0.21
N HIS A 29 -0.67 -7.04 -0.61
CA HIS A 29 0.57 -6.97 0.15
C HIS A 29 1.29 -5.63 -0.09
N ALA A 30 2.01 -5.14 0.92
CA ALA A 30 2.82 -3.92 0.83
C ALA A 30 4.27 -4.26 0.46
N SER A 31 4.94 -3.30 -0.20
CA SER A 31 6.39 -3.28 -0.35
C SER A 31 7.06 -3.16 1.03
N PRO A 32 8.30 -3.65 1.22
CA PRO A 32 9.01 -3.56 2.51
C PRO A 32 9.20 -2.12 3.01
N ASP A 33 9.29 -1.18 2.07
CA ASP A 33 9.39 0.26 2.31
C ASP A 33 8.03 0.96 2.54
N TYR A 34 6.92 0.23 2.46
CA TYR A 34 5.54 0.72 2.57
C TYR A 34 5.16 1.84 1.58
N LYS A 35 5.97 2.10 0.54
CA LYS A 35 5.65 3.12 -0.47
C LYS A 35 4.68 2.62 -1.53
N THR A 36 4.47 1.30 -1.61
CA THR A 36 3.63 0.68 -2.64
C THR A 36 2.83 -0.48 -2.06
N VAL A 37 1.57 -0.62 -2.46
CA VAL A 37 0.71 -1.77 -2.18
C VAL A 37 0.36 -2.45 -3.49
N PHE A 38 0.57 -3.75 -3.55
CA PHE A 38 0.22 -4.59 -4.67
C PHE A 38 -1.08 -5.32 -4.35
N VAL A 39 -2.10 -5.11 -5.17
CA VAL A 39 -3.41 -5.74 -5.06
C VAL A 39 -3.60 -6.67 -6.25
N GLN A 40 -3.92 -7.93 -5.99
CA GLN A 40 -4.28 -8.91 -6.99
C GLN A 40 -5.73 -9.31 -6.77
N ARG A 41 -6.59 -8.89 -7.69
CA ARG A 41 -8.02 -9.18 -7.65
C ARG A 41 -8.32 -10.58 -8.19
N ARG A 42 -9.55 -11.05 -7.96
CA ARG A 42 -10.00 -12.40 -8.33
C ARG A 42 -10.08 -12.62 -9.84
N ASP A 43 -10.32 -11.55 -10.60
CA ASP A 43 -10.34 -11.52 -12.07
C ASP A 43 -8.95 -11.59 -12.70
N GLY A 44 -7.89 -11.68 -11.89
CA GLY A 44 -6.50 -11.75 -12.35
C GLY A 44 -5.84 -10.39 -12.53
N THR A 45 -6.60 -9.30 -12.42
CA THR A 45 -6.07 -7.94 -12.49
C THR A 45 -5.12 -7.66 -11.34
N ARG A 46 -3.96 -7.09 -11.66
CA ARG A 46 -2.93 -6.68 -10.70
C ARG A 46 -2.83 -5.17 -10.68
N GLU A 47 -3.17 -4.57 -9.55
CA GLU A 47 -3.10 -3.14 -9.31
C GLU A 47 -1.90 -2.81 -8.42
N THR A 48 -1.29 -1.67 -8.68
CA THR A 48 -0.15 -1.16 -7.92
C THR A 48 -0.49 0.23 -7.42
N ILE A 49 -0.71 0.35 -6.11
CA ILE A 49 -1.08 1.59 -5.43
C ILE A 49 0.18 2.20 -4.84
N ARG A 50 0.60 3.37 -5.34
CA ARG A 50 1.75 4.11 -4.78
C ARG A 50 1.26 5.02 -3.65
N LEU A 51 1.81 4.80 -2.46
CA LEU A 51 1.53 5.56 -1.23
C LEU A 51 2.53 6.69 -0.98
N ALA A 52 3.74 6.60 -1.53
CA ALA A 52 4.70 7.68 -1.42
C ALA A 52 4.21 8.94 -2.16
N PRO A 53 4.34 10.13 -1.56
CA PRO A 53 4.06 11.37 -2.28
C PRO A 53 4.99 11.46 -3.48
N ARG A 54 4.43 11.76 -4.66
CA ARG A 54 5.24 12.21 -5.80
C ARG A 54 5.94 13.48 -5.34
N GLN A 55 7.26 13.41 -5.13
CA GLN A 55 8.07 14.64 -5.03
C GLN A 55 7.88 15.38 -6.36
N HIS A 56 7.36 16.59 -6.27
CA HIS A 56 7.13 17.48 -7.40
C HIS A 56 7.87 18.80 -7.14
#